data_AF-R4WUH1-F1
#
_entry.id   AF-R4WUH1-F1
#
_cell.length_a   1.000
_cell.length_b   1.000
_cell.length_c   1.000
_cell.angle_alpha   90.00
_cell.angle_beta   90.00
_cell.angle_gamma   90.00
#
_symmetry.space_group_name_H-M   'P 1'
#
loop_
_entity.id
_entity.type
_entity.pdbx_description
1 polymer ?
#
loop_
_entity_poly.entity_id
_entity_poly.type
_entity_poly.pdbx_seq_one_letter_code
_entity_poly.pdbx_strand_id
1 'polypeptide(L)'
;MQTVEEARQQQLLNIIDMAGARLRSMFATIVQSAERAAAGHQVEADLRLVGADIVQIHDWMSSQLAEAMSDTPLASASGAAQIVAMGIPEPIEISHVKH
;
A
#
# COMPACT_ATOMS: atom_id res chain seq x y z
N MET A 1 23.20 1.68 17.97
CA MET A 1 23.46 1.82 16.52
C MET A 1 22.80 0.64 15.85
N GLN A 2 21.86 0.88 14.94
CA GLN A 2 21.31 -0.17 14.10
C GLN A 2 22.36 -0.56 13.06
N THR A 3 22.53 -1.85 12.81
CA THR A 3 23.42 -2.34 11.74
C THR A 3 22.76 -2.15 10.37
N VAL A 4 23.55 -2.13 9.30
CA VAL A 4 23.03 -2.09 7.92
C VAL A 4 22.10 -3.27 7.64
N GLU A 5 22.40 -4.45 8.20
CA GLU A 5 21.56 -5.65 8.05
C GLU A 5 20.20 -5.48 8.75
N GLU A 6 20.21 -4.98 9.99
CA GLU A 6 18.97 -4.70 10.74
C GLU A 6 18.13 -3.62 10.05
N ALA A 7 18.77 -2.61 9.46
CA ALA A 7 18.09 -1.56 8.69
C ALA A 7 17.41 -2.13 7.44
N ARG A 8 18.14 -2.98 6.68
CA ARG A 8 17.58 -3.68 5.52
C ARG A 8 16.40 -4.57 5.91
N GLN A 9 16.56 -5.39 6.95
CA GLN A 9 15.49 -6.28 7.41
C GLN A 9 14.25 -5.48 7.83
N GLN A 10 14.43 -4.38 8.56
CA GLN A 10 13.32 -3.51 8.94
C GLN A 10 12.63 -2.90 7.72
N GLN A 11 13.39 -2.46 6.71
CA GLN A 11 12.82 -1.92 5.48
C GLN A 11 12.00 -2.97 4.73
N LEU A 12 12.52 -4.19 4.57
CA LEU A 12 11.81 -5.28 3.92
C LEU A 12 10.50 -5.65 4.66
N LEU A 13 10.53 -5.69 5.99
CA LEU A 13 9.32 -5.92 6.79
C LEU A 13 8.30 -4.80 6.59
N ASN A 14 8.74 -3.54 6.60
CA ASN A 14 7.86 -2.39 6.35
C ASN A 14 7.22 -2.45 4.95
N ILE A 15 7.97 -2.88 3.93
CA ILE A 15 7.45 -3.08 2.56
C ILE A 15 6.32 -4.11 2.59
N ILE A 16 6.55 -5.26 3.24
CA ILE A 16 5.58 -6.37 3.32
C ILE A 16 4.31 -5.93 4.07
N ASP A 17 4.45 -5.30 5.23
CA ASP A 17 3.33 -4.88 6.07
C ASP A 17 2.44 -3.87 5.34
N MET A 18 3.07 -2.90 4.68
CA MET A 18 2.38 -1.88 3.91
C MET A 18 1.70 -2.45 2.67
N ALA A 19 2.40 -3.30 1.90
CA ALA A 19 1.83 -4.00 0.76
C ALA A 19 0.61 -4.84 1.16
N GLY A 20 0.71 -5.56 2.29
CA GLY A 20 -0.39 -6.33 2.86
C GLY A 20 -1.58 -5.46 3.26
N ALA A 21 -1.34 -4.33 3.95
CA ALA A 21 -2.40 -3.39 4.32
C ALA A 21 -3.14 -2.84 3.10
N ARG A 22 -2.39 -2.54 2.03
CA ARG A 22 -2.96 -2.04 0.78
C ARG A 22 -3.75 -3.07 0.00
N LEU A 23 -3.25 -4.29 -0.11
CA LEU A 23 -4.00 -5.37 -0.73
C LEU A 23 -5.34 -5.58 -0.01
N ARG A 24 -5.36 -5.56 1.33
CA ARG A 24 -6.62 -5.63 2.10
C ARG A 24 -7.57 -4.48 1.78
N SER A 25 -7.06 -3.24 1.72
CA SER A 25 -7.87 -2.07 1.35
C SER A 25 -8.45 -2.19 -0.07
N MET A 26 -7.64 -2.60 -1.05
CA MET A 26 -8.08 -2.78 -2.44
C MET A 26 -9.15 -3.87 -2.55
N PHE A 27 -8.97 -5.01 -1.85
CA PHE A 27 -9.99 -6.05 -1.82
C PHE A 27 -11.31 -5.56 -1.19
N ALA A 28 -11.25 -4.76 -0.13
CA ALA A 28 -12.44 -4.17 0.47
C ALA A 28 -13.17 -3.25 -0.54
N THR A 29 -12.44 -2.42 -1.29
CA THR A 29 -13.01 -1.58 -2.35
C THR A 29 -13.63 -2.41 -3.47
N ILE A 30 -12.99 -3.50 -3.89
CA ILE A 30 -13.54 -4.42 -4.91
C ILE A 30 -14.85 -5.05 -4.42
N VAL A 31 -14.89 -5.54 -3.18
CA VAL A 31 -16.11 -6.14 -2.59
C VAL A 31 -17.23 -5.11 -2.52
N GLN A 32 -16.96 -3.91 -2.00
CA GLN A 32 -17.94 -2.83 -1.94
C GLN A 32 -18.43 -2.42 -3.34
N SER A 33 -17.53 -2.39 -4.33
CA SER A 33 -17.89 -2.10 -5.72
C SER A 33 -18.77 -3.20 -6.31
N ALA A 34 -18.51 -4.47 -6.00
CA ALA A 34 -19.36 -5.57 -6.44
C ALA A 34 -20.78 -5.46 -5.87
N GLU A 35 -20.93 -5.13 -4.59
CA GLU A 35 -22.23 -4.90 -3.95
C GLU A 35 -22.97 -3.71 -4.57
N ARG A 36 -22.27 -2.60 -4.80
CA ARG A 36 -22.84 -1.41 -5.45
C ARG A 36 -23.26 -1.68 -6.90
N ALA A 37 -22.46 -2.43 -7.64
CA ALA A 37 -22.79 -2.84 -9.00
C ALA A 37 -24.04 -3.73 -9.04
N ALA A 38 -24.17 -4.67 -8.09
CA ALA A 38 -25.37 -5.49 -7.95
C ALA A 38 -26.63 -4.67 -7.65
N ALA A 39 -26.48 -3.54 -6.95
CA ALA A 39 -27.55 -2.56 -6.72
C ALA A 39 -27.79 -1.59 -7.91
N GLY A 40 -27.09 -1.77 -9.04
CA GLY A 40 -27.26 -0.96 -10.25
C GLY A 40 -26.51 0.37 -10.26
N HIS A 41 -25.58 0.59 -9.31
CA HIS A 41 -24.75 1.78 -9.29
C HIS A 41 -23.56 1.66 -10.25
N GLN A 42 -23.09 2.80 -10.76
CA GLN A 42 -21.84 2.87 -11.51
C GLN A 42 -20.64 2.73 -10.58
N VAL A 43 -19.67 1.91 -10.99
CA VAL A 43 -18.48 1.58 -10.20
C VAL A 43 -17.16 1.73 -10.98
N GLU A 44 -17.22 2.30 -12.19
CA GLU A 44 -16.03 2.48 -13.04
C GLU A 44 -14.95 3.32 -12.35
N ALA A 45 -15.35 4.38 -11.64
CA ALA A 45 -14.43 5.22 -10.87
C ALA A 45 -13.72 4.43 -9.76
N ASP A 46 -14.45 3.55 -9.07
CA ASP A 46 -13.91 2.73 -7.99
C ASP A 46 -12.88 1.72 -8.54
N LEU A 47 -13.18 1.09 -9.68
CA LEU A 47 -12.26 0.18 -10.36
C LEU A 47 -11.02 0.88 -10.91
N ARG A 48 -11.17 2.10 -11.45
CA ARG A 48 -10.04 2.93 -11.89
C ARG A 48 -9.14 3.33 -10.71
N LEU A 49 -9.72 3.65 -9.56
CA LEU A 49 -8.97 3.92 -8.32
C LEU A 49 -8.16 2.70 -7.89
N VAL A 50 -8.78 1.52 -7.85
CA VAL A 50 -8.07 0.26 -7.53
C VAL A 50 -6.92 0.01 -8.52
N GLY A 51 -7.15 0.21 -9.82
CA GLY A 51 -6.11 0.07 -10.83
C GLY A 51 -4.93 1.03 -10.63
N ALA A 52 -5.22 2.29 -10.29
CA ALA A 52 -4.19 3.28 -10.00
C ALA A 52 -3.38 2.91 -8.73
N ASP A 53 -4.04 2.44 -7.68
CA ASP A 53 -3.41 1.99 -6.44
C ASP A 53 -2.45 0.81 -6.68
N ILE A 54 -2.81 -0.14 -7.56
CA ILE A 54 -1.94 -1.28 -7.92
C ILE A 54 -0.63 -0.79 -8.56
N VAL A 55 -0.71 0.16 -9.49
CA VAL A 55 0.49 0.69 -10.17
C VAL A 55 1.36 1.46 -9.18
N GLN A 56 0.76 2.35 -8.39
CA GLN A 56 1.49 3.18 -7.45
C GLN A 56 2.19 2.35 -6.36
N ILE A 57 1.53 1.31 -5.84
CA ILE A 57 2.17 0.44 -4.85
C ILE A 57 3.27 -0.43 -5.44
N HIS A 58 3.09 -0.91 -6.68
CA HIS A 58 4.13 -1.65 -7.38
C HIS A 58 5.42 -0.81 -7.50
N ASP A 59 5.27 0.44 -7.96
CA ASP A 59 6.40 1.34 -8.17
C ASP A 59 7.07 1.71 -6.84
N TRP A 60 6.27 1.97 -5.81
CA TRP A 60 6.77 2.20 -4.46
C TRP A 60 7.56 0.99 -3.91
N MET A 61 7.01 -0.22 -4.01
CA MET A 61 7.68 -1.44 -3.56
C MET A 61 8.99 -1.66 -4.30
N SER A 62 9.02 -1.42 -5.61
CA SER A 62 10.23 -1.54 -6.42
C SER A 62 11.31 -0.56 -5.96
N SER A 63 10.94 0.70 -5.70
CA SER A 63 11.86 1.71 -5.16
C SER A 63 12.40 1.33 -3.78
N GLN A 64 11.53 0.84 -2.88
CA GLN A 64 11.94 0.46 -1.53
C GLN A 64 12.82 -0.79 -1.51
N LEU A 65 12.57 -1.75 -2.40
CA LEU A 65 13.44 -2.91 -2.56
C LEU A 65 14.82 -2.51 -3.08
N ALA A 66 14.87 -1.60 -4.07
CA ALA A 66 16.14 -1.10 -4.60
C ALA A 66 16.97 -0.39 -3.51
N GLU A 67 16.32 0.40 -2.64
CA GLU A 67 17.00 1.05 -1.52
C GLU A 67 17.45 0.05 -0.45
N ALA A 68 16.61 -0.93 -0.09
CA ALA A 68 16.98 -1.98 0.87
C ALA A 68 18.21 -2.76 0.41
N MET A 69 18.38 -2.94 -0.89
CA MET A 69 19.53 -3.62 -1.51
C MET A 69 20.74 -2.71 -1.73
N SER A 70 20.66 -1.43 -1.39
CA SER A 70 21.77 -0.48 -1.52
C SER A 70 22.71 -0.51 -0.29
N ASP A 71 23.77 0.31 -0.35
CA ASP A 71 24.67 0.52 0.78
C ASP A 71 24.05 1.37 1.91
N THR A 72 22.88 1.96 1.66
CA THR A 72 22.17 2.86 2.59
C THR A 72 20.68 2.51 2.70
N PRO A 73 20.32 1.36 3.30
CA PRO A 73 18.93 1.02 3.60
C PRO A 73 18.32 2.04 4.58
N LEU A 74 17.00 2.23 4.52
CA LEU A 74 16.23 3.23 5.27
C LEU A 74 16.62 4.69 5.03
N ALA A 75 17.25 4.99 3.89
CA ALA A 75 17.53 6.36 3.47
C ALA A 75 16.23 7.14 3.18
N SER A 76 15.18 6.46 2.73
CA SER A 76 13.84 7.03 2.64
C SER A 76 13.14 7.02 4.00
N ALA A 77 12.63 8.19 4.40
CA ALA A 77 11.84 8.33 5.62
C ALA A 77 10.62 7.38 5.59
N SER A 78 10.26 6.89 6.79
CA SER A 78 9.20 5.89 7.04
C SER A 78 8.07 5.89 6.01
N GLY A 79 7.86 4.72 5.39
CA GLY A 79 7.10 4.53 4.15
C GLY A 79 5.71 5.17 4.07
N ALA A 80 5.03 5.44 5.19
CA ALA A 80 3.72 6.10 5.19
C ALA A 80 3.77 7.54 4.61
N ALA A 81 4.78 8.34 4.99
CA ALA A 81 4.90 9.72 4.50
C ALA A 81 5.20 9.79 3.00
N GLN A 82 6.00 8.85 2.48
CA GLN A 82 6.29 8.74 1.05
C GLN A 82 5.08 8.27 0.24
N ILE A 83 4.31 7.33 0.78
CA ILE A 83 3.09 6.80 0.15
C ILE A 83 2.05 7.92 0.00
N VAL A 84 1.86 8.72 1.04
CA VAL A 84 0.99 9.92 0.97
C VAL A 84 1.54 10.94 -0.02
N ALA A 85 2.86 11.18 -0.04
CA ALA A 85 3.49 12.08 -1.00
C ALA A 85 3.36 11.60 -2.46
N MET A 86 3.26 10.28 -2.68
CA MET A 86 2.98 9.67 -3.99
C MET A 86 1.50 9.72 -4.38
N GLY A 87 0.64 10.28 -3.53
CA GLY A 87 -0.80 10.37 -3.76
C GLY A 87 -1.56 9.09 -3.40
N ILE A 88 -0.94 8.13 -2.74
CA ILE A 88 -1.58 6.90 -2.27
C ILE A 88 -2.19 7.19 -0.87
N PRO A 89 -3.52 7.32 -0.71
CA PRO A 89 -4.16 7.74 0.54
C PRO A 89 -4.09 6.63 1.59
N GLU A 90 -3.59 6.82 2.82
CA GLU A 90 -3.31 5.74 3.81
C GLU A 90 -4.30 4.54 3.82
N PRO A 91 -3.83 3.29 4.03
CA PRO A 91 -4.74 2.15 4.09
C PRO A 91 -5.74 2.41 5.21
N ILE A 92 -7.03 2.37 4.90
CA ILE A 92 -8.07 2.47 5.93
C ILE A 92 -7.91 1.22 6.78
N GLU A 93 -7.54 1.37 8.06
CA GLU A 93 -7.69 0.28 9.00
C GLU A 93 -9.17 -0.11 9.00
N ILE A 94 -9.48 -1.34 8.59
CA ILE A 94 -10.83 -1.89 8.67
C ILE A 94 -11.13 -2.17 10.15
N SER A 95 -11.21 -1.12 10.96
CA SER A 95 -11.79 -1.16 12.28
C SER A 95 -13.28 -0.85 12.12
N HIS A 96 -14.09 -1.87 12.41
CA HIS A 96 -15.55 -1.85 12.54
C HIS A 96 -16.40 -1.92 11.26
N VAL A 97 -16.43 -3.10 10.65
CA VAL A 97 -17.72 -3.65 10.19
C VAL A 97 -18.31 -4.43 11.37
N LYS A 98 -19.17 -3.77 12.16
CA LYS A 98 -20.07 -4.51 13.07
C LYS A 98 -21.13 -5.17 12.18
N HIS A 99 -21.12 -6.50 12.14
CA HIS A 99 -22.23 -7.30 11.65
C HIS A 99 -23.49 -7.07 12.49
#